data_AF-A0A965HUC7-F1
#
_entry.id   AF-A0A965HUC7-F1
#
_cell.length_a   1.000
_cell.length_b   1.000
_cell.length_c   1.000
_cell.angle_alpha   90.00
_cell.angle_beta   90.00
_cell.angle_gamma   90.00
#
_symmetry.space_group_name_H-M   'P 1'
#
loop_
_entity.id
_entity.type
_entity.pdbx_description
1 polymer ?
#
loop_
_entity_poly.entity_id
_entity_poly.type
_entity_poly.pdbx_seq_one_letter_code
_entity_poly.pdbx_strand_id
1 'polypeptide(L)' 'MLTALETTSLAIWVGESLWAYPALLACHIVGLAIVVGLLSMRDLKLLGFFEGVDFRIFSDLIPLVIAAFCLNALSGFLLF' A
#
# COMPACT_ATOMS: atom_id res chain seq x y z
N MET A 1 -13.71 16.73 -19.63
CA MET A 1 -12.66 15.69 -19.67
C MET A 1 -12.67 14.85 -18.40
N LEU A 2 -12.66 15.45 -17.20
CA LEU A 2 -12.78 14.74 -15.91
C LEU A 2 -14.15 14.05 -15.70
N THR A 3 -15.23 14.67 -16.17
CA THR A 3 -16.59 14.10 -16.12
C THR A 3 -16.72 12.72 -16.77
N ALA A 4 -15.90 12.40 -17.78
CA ALA A 4 -15.95 11.10 -18.45
C ALA A 4 -15.41 9.97 -17.57
N LEU A 5 -14.44 10.24 -16.69
CA LEU A 5 -13.88 9.28 -15.74
C LEU A 5 -14.82 9.06 -14.55
N GLU A 6 -15.44 10.13 -14.07
CA GLU A 6 -16.40 10.11 -12.96
C GLU A 6 -17.68 9.32 -13.29
N THR A 7 -18.11 9.30 -14.55
CA THR A 7 -19.30 8.55 -14.98
C THR A 7 -19.03 7.07 -15.27
N THR A 8 -17.83 6.56 -15.04
CA THR A 8 -17.56 5.13 -15.22
C THR A 8 -18.29 4.31 -14.16
N SER A 9 -18.76 3.12 -14.53
CA SER A 9 -19.46 2.21 -13.60
C SER A 9 -18.64 1.87 -12.37
N LEU A 10 -17.31 1.84 -12.52
CA LEU A 10 -16.37 1.61 -11.42
C LEU A 10 -16.32 2.83 -10.47
N ALA A 11 -16.17 4.05 -11.00
CA ALA A 11 -16.14 5.26 -10.16
C ALA A 11 -17.46 5.47 -9.40
N ILE A 12 -18.61 5.24 -10.07
CA ILE A 12 -19.93 5.31 -9.43
C ILE A 12 -20.04 4.24 -8.33
N TRP A 13 -19.61 3.00 -8.59
CA TRP A 13 -19.64 1.94 -7.59
C TRP A 13 -18.76 2.25 -6.38
N VAL A 14 -17.56 2.80 -6.58
CA VAL A 14 -16.68 3.21 -5.47
C VAL A 14 -17.33 4.34 -4.66
N GLY A 15 -17.92 5.34 -5.33
CA GLY A 15 -18.53 6.51 -4.67
C GLY A 15 -19.86 6.23 -3.97
N GLU A 16 -20.71 5.37 -4.53
CA GLU A 16 -22.05 5.08 -3.99
C GLU A 16 -22.07 3.88 -3.03
N SER A 17 -21.10 2.98 -3.11
CA SER A 17 -21.06 1.81 -2.23
C SER A 17 -20.57 2.18 -0.84
N LEU A 18 -21.39 1.86 0.17
CA LEU A 18 -21.07 1.99 1.59
C LEU A 18 -19.76 1.30 2.01
N TRP A 19 -19.35 0.27 1.28
CA TRP A 19 -18.18 -0.55 1.64
C TRP A 19 -17.01 -0.42 0.68
N ALA A 20 -17.23 -0.08 -0.60
CA ALA A 20 -16.14 -0.04 -1.57
C ALA A 20 -15.09 1.01 -1.20
N TYR A 21 -15.52 2.24 -0.94
CA TYR A 21 -14.60 3.33 -0.59
C TYR A 21 -13.84 3.05 0.73
N PRO A 22 -14.50 2.71 1.86
CA PRO A 22 -13.77 2.42 3.10
C PRO A 22 -12.83 1.21 3.00
N ALA A 23 -13.23 0.16 2.28
CA ALA A 23 -12.38 -1.02 2.11
C ALA A 23 -11.16 -0.73 1.24
N LEU A 24 -11.32 0.00 0.13
CA LEU A 24 -10.21 0.43 -0.72
C LEU A 24 -9.26 1.34 0.04
N LEU A 25 -9.79 2.32 0.80
CA LEU A 25 -8.99 3.21 1.63
C LEU A 25 -8.22 2.44 2.72
N ALA A 26 -8.86 1.47 3.37
CA ALA A 26 -8.20 0.62 4.35
C ALA A 26 -7.07 -0.20 3.72
N CYS A 27 -7.33 -0.85 2.58
CA CYS A 27 -6.31 -1.59 1.84
C CYS A 27 -5.12 -0.69 1.43
N HIS A 28 -5.41 0.54 1.02
CA HIS A 28 -4.40 1.54 0.65
C HIS A 28 -3.50 1.87 1.85
N ILE A 29 -4.10 2.29 2.96
CA ILE A 29 -3.34 2.69 4.15
C ILE A 29 -2.55 1.50 4.73
N VAL A 30 -3.12 0.29 4.75
CA VAL A 30 -2.42 -0.92 5.22
C VAL A 30 -1.23 -1.25 4.31
N GLY A 31 -1.42 -1.23 2.99
CA GLY A 31 -0.33 -1.47 2.04
C GLY A 31 0.80 -0.45 2.21
N LEU A 32 0.44 0.84 2.33
CA LEU A 32 1.41 1.90 2.60
C LEU A 32 2.15 1.71 3.93
N ALA A 33 1.44 1.37 5.00
CA ALA A 33 2.03 1.15 6.32
C ALA A 33 3.05 -0.01 6.31
N ILE A 34 2.76 -1.10 5.61
CA ILE A 34 3.69 -2.23 5.47
C ILE A 34 4.94 -1.80 4.71
N VAL A 35 4.78 -1.14 3.55
CA VAL A 35 5.92 -0.71 2.73
C VAL A 35 6.81 0.27 3.49
N VAL A 36 6.21 1.34 4.04
CA VAL A 36 6.95 2.38 4.77
C VAL A 36 7.58 1.79 6.03
N GLY A 37 6.85 0.96 6.77
CA GLY A 37 7.34 0.33 8.00
C GLY A 37 8.55 -0.57 7.75
N LEU A 38 8.49 -1.47 6.78
CA LEU A 38 9.60 -2.39 6.46
C LEU A 38 10.83 -1.64 5.93
N LEU A 39 10.64 -0.69 5.01
CA LEU A 39 11.75 0.10 4.47
C LEU A 39 12.40 0.96 5.55
N SER A 40 11.60 1.61 6.40
CA SER A 40 12.11 2.40 7.52
C SER A 40 12.90 1.53 8.51
N MET A 41 12.40 0.33 8.82
CA MET A 41 13.10 -0.61 9.70
C MET A 41 14.44 -1.07 9.10
N ARG A 42 14.46 -1.36 7.80
CA ARG A 42 15.69 -1.70 7.06
C ARG A 42 16.69 -0.55 7.10
N ASP A 43 16.23 0.67 6.88
CA ASP A 43 17.10 1.85 6.82
C ASP A 43 17.65 2.19 8.22
N LEU A 44 16.83 2.09 9.29
CA LEU A 44 17.30 2.20 10.67
C LEU A 44 18.33 1.14 11.03
N LYS A 45 18.16 -0.10 10.55
CA LYS A 45 19.16 -1.15 10.70
C LYS A 45 20.48 -0.77 9.99
N LEU A 46 20.42 -0.26 8.76
CA LEU A 46 21.61 0.19 8.02
C LEU A 46 22.32 1.36 8.72
N LEU A 47 21.59 2.20 9.45
CA LEU A 47 22.13 3.28 10.30
C LEU A 47 22.73 2.79 11.62
N GLY A 48 22.64 1.50 11.95
CA GLY A 48 23.27 0.91 13.14
C GLY A 48 22.37 0.81 14.38
N PHE A 49 21.07 1.14 14.29
CA PHE A 49 20.17 1.09 15.46
C PHE A 49 19.87 -0.34 15.96
N PHE A 50 20.06 -1.38 15.13
CA PHE A 50 19.63 -2.74 15.43
C PHE A 50 20.69 -3.80 15.15
N GLU A 51 21.85 -3.76 15.82
CA GLU A 51 23.00 -4.65 15.54
C GLU A 51 22.68 -6.16 15.52
N GLY A 52 21.75 -6.63 16.37
CA GLY A 52 21.38 -8.06 16.45
C GLY A 52 20.45 -8.61 15.36
N VAL A 53 19.93 -7.78 14.47
CA VAL A 53 19.03 -8.22 13.39
C VAL A 53 19.84 -8.63 12.15
N ASP A 54 19.65 -9.82 11.62
CA ASP A 54 20.29 -10.25 10.37
C ASP A 54 19.65 -9.52 9.17
N PHE A 55 20.49 -9.02 8.25
CA PHE A 55 20.03 -8.40 7.02
C PHE A 55 19.24 -9.36 6.12
N ARG A 56 19.50 -10.67 6.21
CA ARG A 56 18.78 -11.72 5.46
C ARG A 56 17.27 -11.65 5.65
N ILE A 57 16.82 -11.27 6.85
CA ILE A 57 15.38 -11.13 7.17
C ILE A 57 14.71 -10.13 6.22
N PHE A 58 15.39 -9.03 5.86
CA PHE A 58 14.81 -8.05 4.94
C PHE A 58 14.73 -8.57 3.51
N SER A 59 15.69 -9.40 3.08
CA SER A 59 15.64 -10.06 1.77
C SER A 59 14.46 -11.01 1.67
N ASP A 60 14.20 -11.78 2.72
CA ASP A 60 13.07 -12.72 2.79
C ASP A 60 11.71 -12.00 2.78
N LEU A 61 11.68 -10.74 3.21
CA LEU A 61 10.48 -9.89 3.23
C LEU A 61 10.26 -9.10 1.94
N ILE A 62 11.18 -9.13 0.97
CA ILE A 62 11.02 -8.44 -0.33
C ILE A 62 9.71 -8.83 -1.03
N PRO A 63 9.31 -10.10 -1.12
CA PRO A 63 8.05 -10.48 -1.74
C PRO A 63 6.83 -9.85 -1.05
N LEU A 64 6.88 -9.71 0.29
CA LEU A 64 5.83 -9.05 1.06
C LEU A 64 5.76 -7.55 0.75
N VAL A 65 6.91 -6.88 0.66
CA VAL A 65 6.98 -5.45 0.29
C VAL A 65 6.39 -5.22 -1.10
N ILE A 66 6.71 -6.09 -2.07
CA ILE A 66 6.17 -6.00 -3.44
C ILE A 66 4.65 -6.23 -3.41
N ALA A 67 4.17 -7.25 -2.71
CA ALA A 67 2.74 -7.52 -2.60
C ALA A 67 1.98 -6.34 -1.95
N ALA A 68 2.52 -5.78 -0.87
CA ALA A 68 1.95 -4.61 -0.19
C ALA A 68 1.98 -3.35 -1.08
N PHE A 69 3.04 -3.15 -1.86
CA PHE A 69 3.12 -2.07 -2.83
C PHE A 69 2.08 -2.23 -3.94
N CYS A 70 1.91 -3.42 -4.50
CA CYS A 70 0.88 -3.69 -5.50
C CYS A 70 -0.53 -3.47 -4.95
N LEU A 71 -0.80 -3.92 -3.72
CA LEU A 71 -2.08 -3.65 -3.03
C LEU A 71 -2.31 -2.15 -2.86
N ASN A 72 -1.31 -1.42 -2.40
CA ASN A 72 -1.38 0.03 -2.19
C ASN A 72 -1.62 0.78 -3.52
N ALA A 73 -0.85 0.44 -4.56
CA ALA A 73 -0.97 1.07 -5.87
C ALA A 73 -2.33 0.81 -6.52
N LEU A 74 -2.82 -0.43 -6.47
CA LEU A 74 -4.10 -0.79 -7.06
C LEU A 74 -5.27 -0.12 -6.32
N SER A 75 -5.26 -0.17 -4.99
CA SER A 75 -6.30 0.50 -4.19
C SER A 75 -6.27 2.02 -4.37
N GLY A 76 -5.10 2.63 -4.45
CA GLY A 76 -4.95 4.05 -4.74
C GLY A 76 -5.49 4.42 -6.11
N PHE A 77 -5.14 3.65 -7.14
CA PHE A 77 -5.66 3.85 -8.50
C PHE A 77 -7.19 3.73 -8.59
N LEU A 78 -7.81 2.90 -7.76
CA LEU A 78 -9.27 2.75 -7.73
C LEU A 78 -9.98 3.86 -6.93
N LEU A 79 -9.26 4.59 -6.08
CA LEU A 79 -9.80 5.69 -5.26
C LEU A 79 -9.77 7.05 -5.96
N PHE A 80 -8.98 7.20 -7.04
CA PHE A 80 -8.75 8.46 -7.76
C PHE A 80 -9.12 8.34 -9.24
#